data_AF-A0A9D5B3Z3-F1
#
_entry.id   AF-A0A9D5B3Z3-F1
#
_cell.length_a   1.000
_cell.length_b   1.000
_cell.length_c   1.000
_cell.angle_alpha   90.00
_cell.angle_beta   90.00
_cell.angle_gamma   90.00
#
_symmetry.space_group_name_H-M   'P 1'
#
loop_
_entity.id
_entity.type
_entity.pdbx_description
1 polymer ?
#
loop_
_entity_poly.entity_id
_entity_poly.type
_entity_poly.pdbx_seq_one_letter_code
_entity_poly.pdbx_strand_id
1 'polypeptide(L)'
;RRGLQQELEVDQGLHRPRKRDLKEMSEAQKYVWKGAIPLQIHLHESEVTTLPPPSPALVLAPRIGYLPLLVSLLKPHFSTALPPGVDTIWFEYNGLPLKWYIPTGVLFDLLCMEPERPWNLTVHFRGYPSNLLLPCEGEDSVKWSFINSLKEAAYVINGNCKNVMNMSQPDQVELWGSVLNGNLESFRRVSSKLKLETFDEQYTENIDSVSTKSEQTTGDAEAAGQVKTSRIPVRLYLWTVNDDFDDFEDAPKIDNWDKVSYINRPVEIHKEDSKYFSLIDAVKRLLPEYFPESSFVNEGDADINRSEGEEGESSHDPASSCQTPEIAEIKCVRIQGIEPSSEIPFSWVVNNLMNPEYFLHMCVCLKVSEASAVQ
;
A
#
# COMPACT_ATOMS: atom_id res chain seq x y z
N ARG A 1 -17.67 -2.25 4.52
CA ARG A 1 -17.80 -3.55 3.83
C ARG A 1 -18.97 -3.56 2.87
N ARG A 2 -20.25 -3.52 3.30
CA ARG A 2 -21.39 -3.55 2.35
C ARG A 2 -21.52 -2.35 1.39
N GLY A 3 -21.18 -1.12 1.82
CA GLY A 3 -21.26 0.05 0.94
C GLY A 3 -20.21 0.09 -0.19
N LEU A 4 -19.01 -0.44 0.05
CA LEU A 4 -17.91 -0.47 -0.94
C LEU A 4 -18.11 -1.55 -2.01
N GLN A 5 -18.90 -2.58 -1.72
CA GLN A 5 -19.13 -3.71 -2.64
C GLN A 5 -20.32 -3.48 -3.57
N GLN A 6 -21.24 -2.59 -3.19
CA GLN A 6 -22.47 -2.33 -3.93
C GLN A 6 -22.29 -1.32 -5.09
N GLU A 7 -21.22 -0.53 -5.08
CA GLU A 7 -20.92 0.45 -6.15
C GLU A 7 -20.10 -0.14 -7.31
N LEU A 8 -19.60 -1.36 -7.19
CA LEU A 8 -18.86 -2.04 -8.27
C LEU A 8 -19.76 -2.46 -9.46
N GLU A 9 -21.09 -2.33 -9.36
CA GLU A 9 -22.04 -2.78 -10.38
C GLU A 9 -22.86 -1.67 -11.08
N VAL A 10 -22.76 -0.39 -10.67
CA VAL A 10 -23.81 0.61 -11.03
C VAL A 10 -23.40 1.67 -12.07
N ASP A 11 -22.14 1.77 -12.49
CA ASP A 11 -21.72 2.89 -13.37
C ASP A 11 -21.93 2.63 -14.89
N GLN A 12 -23.16 2.24 -15.26
CA GLN A 12 -23.68 2.29 -16.63
C GLN A 12 -24.84 3.29 -16.72
N GLY A 13 -24.54 4.59 -16.55
CA GLY A 13 -25.58 5.64 -16.53
C GLY A 13 -25.11 6.98 -17.09
N LEU A 14 -25.48 7.27 -18.33
CA LEU A 14 -25.13 8.45 -19.12
C LEU A 14 -25.63 9.78 -18.50
N HIS A 15 -24.74 10.61 -17.93
CA HIS A 15 -24.95 12.06 -17.80
C HIS A 15 -23.64 12.85 -17.83
N ARG A 16 -23.47 13.72 -18.84
CA ARG A 16 -22.34 14.67 -18.97
C ARG A 16 -22.51 15.87 -18.03
N PRO A 17 -21.43 16.36 -17.39
CA PRO A 17 -21.28 17.77 -17.06
C PRO A 17 -20.12 18.44 -17.82
N ARG A 18 -20.22 19.78 -17.97
CA ARG A 18 -19.29 20.65 -18.70
C ARG A 18 -18.31 21.34 -17.72
N LYS A 19 -17.02 21.30 -18.09
CA LYS A 19 -15.92 22.26 -17.83
C LYS A 19 -15.75 22.86 -16.41
N ARG A 20 -14.63 22.43 -15.78
CA ARG A 20 -13.84 23.08 -14.72
C ARG A 20 -14.51 23.18 -13.35
N ASP A 21 -14.83 22.04 -12.79
CA ASP A 21 -15.05 21.88 -11.35
C ASP A 21 -13.81 21.28 -10.71
N LEU A 22 -13.45 21.78 -9.52
CA LEU A 22 -12.44 21.20 -8.65
C LEU A 22 -12.68 19.69 -8.54
N LYS A 23 -11.74 18.87 -9.04
CA LYS A 23 -11.78 17.39 -9.03
C LYS A 23 -12.51 16.89 -7.78
N GLU A 24 -13.79 16.53 -7.95
CA GLU A 24 -14.63 16.06 -6.85
C GLU A 24 -13.95 14.86 -6.20
N MET A 25 -14.02 14.79 -4.86
CA MET A 25 -13.38 13.71 -4.12
C MET A 25 -14.06 12.40 -4.46
N SER A 26 -13.26 11.38 -4.82
CA SER A 26 -13.77 10.03 -4.93
C SER A 26 -14.31 9.58 -3.56
N GLU A 27 -15.50 9.00 -3.53
CA GLU A 27 -16.09 8.43 -2.30
C GLU A 27 -15.15 7.41 -1.65
N ALA A 28 -14.35 6.68 -2.44
CA ALA A 28 -13.37 5.72 -1.95
C ALA A 28 -12.34 6.37 -1.00
N GLN A 29 -11.83 7.55 -1.35
CA GLN A 29 -10.90 8.29 -0.49
C GLN A 29 -11.57 8.64 0.85
N LYS A 30 -12.81 9.14 0.84
CA LYS A 30 -13.55 9.44 2.08
C LYS A 30 -13.69 8.20 2.97
N TYR A 31 -13.91 7.02 2.39
CA TYR A 31 -13.97 5.77 3.15
C TYR A 31 -12.62 5.35 3.72
N VAL A 32 -11.52 5.56 3.01
CA VAL A 32 -10.16 5.32 3.53
C VAL A 32 -9.88 6.19 4.76
N TRP A 33 -10.15 7.50 4.67
CA TRP A 33 -9.93 8.42 5.80
C TRP A 33 -10.85 8.15 7.00
N LYS A 34 -12.08 7.69 6.77
CA LYS A 34 -13.02 7.30 7.84
C LYS A 34 -12.82 5.86 8.32
N GLY A 35 -11.93 5.10 7.69
CA GLY A 35 -11.70 3.70 8.01
C GLY A 35 -11.20 3.53 9.44
N ALA A 36 -11.91 2.72 10.23
CA ALA A 36 -11.57 2.46 11.62
C ALA A 36 -11.64 0.96 11.94
N ILE A 37 -10.86 0.55 12.94
CA ILE A 37 -10.81 -0.82 13.46
C ILE A 37 -11.27 -0.78 14.92
N PRO A 38 -12.29 -1.57 15.32
CA PRO A 38 -12.66 -1.71 16.71
C PRO A 38 -11.56 -2.49 17.45
N LEU A 39 -10.92 -1.84 18.41
CA LEU A 39 -9.88 -2.43 19.26
C LEU A 39 -10.44 -2.70 20.65
N GLN A 40 -10.05 -3.83 21.21
CA GLN A 40 -10.19 -4.13 22.62
C GLN A 40 -8.78 -4.29 23.21
N ILE A 41 -8.38 -3.32 24.03
CA ILE A 41 -7.01 -3.18 24.51
C ILE A 41 -6.95 -3.56 25.99
N HIS A 42 -6.18 -4.59 26.31
CA HIS A 42 -5.96 -5.07 27.67
C HIS A 42 -4.62 -4.58 28.19
N LEU A 43 -4.54 -4.20 29.47
CA LEU A 43 -3.26 -4.00 30.13
C LEU A 43 -2.62 -5.35 30.41
N HIS A 44 -1.33 -5.50 30.10
CA HIS A 44 -0.62 -6.75 30.37
C HIS A 44 -0.65 -7.11 31.87
N GLU A 45 -0.90 -8.40 32.17
CA GLU A 45 -1.14 -8.87 33.54
C GLU A 45 0.02 -8.59 34.51
N SER A 46 1.26 -8.63 34.02
CA SER A 46 2.45 -8.32 34.85
C SER A 46 2.53 -6.85 35.29
N GLU A 47 1.74 -5.97 34.67
CA GLU A 47 1.71 -4.54 34.93
C GLU A 47 0.44 -4.11 35.68
N VAL A 48 -0.40 -5.06 36.11
CA VAL A 48 -1.61 -4.78 36.88
C VAL A 48 -1.29 -4.78 38.37
N THR A 49 -1.51 -3.65 39.05
CA THR A 49 -1.32 -3.51 40.50
C THR A 49 -2.62 -3.46 41.30
N THR A 50 -3.78 -3.43 40.63
CA THR A 50 -5.11 -3.33 41.25
C THR A 50 -5.85 -4.67 41.26
N LEU A 51 -6.71 -4.88 42.26
CA LEU A 51 -7.66 -5.97 42.32
C LEU A 51 -9.07 -5.41 42.54
N PRO A 52 -10.04 -5.60 41.61
CA PRO A 52 -9.93 -6.36 40.36
C PRO A 52 -9.01 -5.70 39.31
N PRO A 53 -8.58 -6.44 38.26
CA PRO A 53 -7.82 -5.87 37.15
C PRO A 53 -8.63 -4.79 36.42
N PRO A 54 -7.97 -3.80 35.78
CA PRO A 54 -8.66 -2.75 35.05
C PRO A 54 -9.44 -3.33 33.86
N SER A 55 -10.63 -2.78 33.60
CA SER A 55 -11.40 -3.15 32.41
C SER A 55 -10.66 -2.79 31.12
N PRO A 56 -10.78 -3.60 30.05
CA PRO A 56 -10.16 -3.28 28.77
C PRO A 56 -10.67 -1.95 28.21
N ALA A 57 -9.80 -1.25 27.50
CA ALA A 57 -10.16 -0.04 26.78
C ALA A 57 -10.75 -0.41 25.41
N LEU A 58 -11.94 0.10 25.10
CA LEU A 58 -12.58 -0.08 23.80
C LEU A 58 -12.36 1.17 22.96
N VAL A 59 -11.67 1.03 21.82
CA VAL A 59 -11.24 2.17 20.99
C VAL A 59 -11.52 1.91 19.52
N LEU A 60 -12.10 2.87 18.82
CA LEU A 60 -12.16 2.84 17.36
C LEU A 60 -10.90 3.53 16.81
N ALA A 61 -9.88 2.73 16.46
CA ALA A 61 -8.62 3.26 15.97
C ALA A 61 -8.67 3.49 14.45
N PRO A 62 -8.19 4.64 13.95
CA PRO A 62 -8.14 4.91 12.51
C PRO A 62 -7.15 3.99 11.81
N ARG A 63 -7.53 3.46 10.63
CA ARG A 63 -6.69 2.56 9.81
C ARG A 63 -5.40 3.23 9.35
N ILE A 64 -5.49 4.50 8.97
CA ILE A 64 -4.35 5.32 8.54
C ILE A 64 -3.54 5.90 9.73
N GLY A 65 -3.96 5.64 10.97
CA GLY A 65 -3.25 6.07 12.16
C GLY A 65 -2.20 5.05 12.62
N TYR A 66 -1.51 5.38 13.71
CA TYR A 66 -0.45 4.58 14.30
C TYR A 66 -0.78 4.27 15.77
N LEU A 67 -0.50 3.04 16.21
CA LEU A 67 -0.88 2.57 17.56
C LEU A 67 -0.36 3.45 18.72
N PRO A 68 0.89 3.95 18.74
CA PRO A 68 1.37 4.79 19.84
C PRO A 68 0.56 6.06 20.06
N LEU A 69 -0.14 6.56 19.03
CA LEU A 69 -0.96 7.76 19.14
C LEU A 69 -2.17 7.56 20.06
N LEU A 70 -2.55 6.31 20.33
CA LEU A 70 -3.59 5.96 21.29
C LEU A 70 -3.16 6.20 22.74
N VAL A 71 -1.87 6.49 23.01
CA VAL A 71 -1.35 6.73 24.36
C VAL A 71 -2.12 7.81 25.12
N SER A 72 -2.58 8.85 24.43
CA SER A 72 -3.34 9.96 25.03
C SER A 72 -4.66 9.50 25.63
N LEU A 73 -5.26 8.43 25.09
CA LEU A 73 -6.48 7.82 25.58
C LEU A 73 -6.20 6.70 26.59
N LEU A 74 -5.19 5.87 26.33
CA LEU A 74 -4.91 4.67 27.12
C LEU A 74 -4.20 4.98 28.45
N LYS A 75 -3.26 5.94 28.45
CA LYS A 75 -2.49 6.27 29.65
C LYS A 75 -3.39 6.75 30.80
N PRO A 76 -4.34 7.69 30.61
CA PRO A 76 -5.25 8.08 31.68
C PRO A 76 -6.10 6.90 32.18
N HIS A 77 -6.58 6.05 31.27
CA HIS A 77 -7.44 4.90 31.58
C HIS A 77 -6.74 3.86 32.46
N PHE A 78 -5.46 3.55 32.18
CA PHE A 78 -4.70 2.55 32.93
C PHE A 78 -3.82 3.12 34.05
N SER A 79 -3.69 4.45 34.16
CA SER A 79 -2.77 5.13 35.09
C SER A 79 -2.85 4.67 36.54
N THR A 80 -4.04 4.34 37.04
CA THR A 80 -4.27 3.91 38.42
C THR A 80 -3.87 2.46 38.68
N ALA A 81 -3.78 1.65 37.63
CA ALA A 81 -3.42 0.24 37.70
C ALA A 81 -1.93 -0.01 37.47
N LEU A 82 -1.18 0.97 36.95
CA LEU A 82 0.22 0.80 36.59
C LEU A 82 1.17 0.85 37.81
N PRO A 83 2.24 0.03 37.81
CA PRO A 83 3.30 0.16 38.78
C PRO A 83 4.10 1.47 38.58
N PRO A 84 4.75 2.00 39.64
CA PRO A 84 5.62 3.16 39.49
C PRO A 84 6.77 2.87 38.51
N GLY A 85 7.10 3.84 37.66
CA GLY A 85 8.19 3.71 36.68
C GLY A 85 8.10 4.71 35.53
N VAL A 86 9.05 4.60 34.61
CA VAL A 86 9.05 5.35 33.35
C VAL A 86 8.14 4.63 32.37
N ASP A 87 7.19 5.37 31.78
CA ASP A 87 6.25 4.82 30.80
C ASP A 87 6.89 4.71 29.41
N THR A 88 6.93 3.50 28.89
CA THR A 88 7.30 3.18 27.50
C THR A 88 6.17 2.39 26.87
N ILE A 89 5.34 3.04 26.04
CA ILE A 89 4.18 2.38 25.43
C ILE A 89 4.60 1.50 24.26
N TRP A 90 4.14 0.26 24.25
CA TRP A 90 4.19 -0.63 23.09
C TRP A 90 3.01 -1.60 23.10
N PHE A 91 2.75 -2.21 21.95
CA PHE A 91 1.58 -3.06 21.74
C PHE A 91 2.02 -4.45 21.31
N GLU A 92 1.25 -5.44 21.75
CA GLU A 92 1.43 -6.84 21.45
C GLU A 92 0.13 -7.43 20.89
N TYR A 93 0.27 -8.34 19.93
CA TYR A 93 -0.82 -9.17 19.43
C TYR A 93 -0.40 -10.64 19.49
N ASN A 94 -1.08 -11.46 20.30
CA ASN A 94 -0.80 -12.89 20.44
C ASN A 94 0.69 -13.21 20.70
N GLY A 95 1.38 -12.47 21.57
CA GLY A 95 2.81 -12.65 21.83
C GLY A 95 3.75 -11.94 20.86
N LEU A 96 3.24 -11.33 19.78
CA LEU A 96 4.04 -10.62 18.79
C LEU A 96 4.10 -9.10 19.09
N PRO A 97 5.28 -8.52 19.40
CA PRO A 97 5.43 -7.07 19.52
C PRO A 97 5.18 -6.38 18.19
N LEU A 98 4.26 -5.40 18.18
CA LEU A 98 3.83 -4.72 16.97
C LEU A 98 4.78 -3.58 16.57
N LYS A 99 5.17 -3.57 15.30
CA LYS A 99 6.00 -2.52 14.69
C LYS A 99 5.22 -1.21 14.58
N TRP A 100 5.48 -0.29 15.51
CA TRP A 100 4.72 0.95 15.69
C TRP A 100 4.73 1.91 14.48
N TYR A 101 5.75 1.82 13.63
CA TYR A 101 5.90 2.66 12.43
C TYR A 101 5.08 2.13 11.24
N ILE A 102 4.39 0.99 11.40
CA ILE A 102 3.43 0.47 10.43
C ILE A 102 2.04 0.99 10.81
N PRO A 103 1.23 1.50 9.85
CA PRO A 103 -0.13 1.95 10.13
C PRO A 103 -1.00 0.85 10.74
N THR A 104 -1.88 1.22 11.66
CA THR A 104 -2.78 0.32 12.40
C THR A 104 -3.59 -0.58 11.46
N GLY A 105 -4.09 -0.01 10.36
CA GLY A 105 -4.84 -0.73 9.33
C GLY A 105 -4.03 -1.83 8.65
N VAL A 106 -2.77 -1.53 8.36
CA VAL A 106 -1.85 -2.46 7.70
C VAL A 106 -1.45 -3.59 8.64
N LEU A 107 -1.18 -3.29 9.92
CA LEU A 107 -0.93 -4.31 10.93
C LEU A 107 -2.12 -5.26 11.06
N PHE A 108 -3.34 -4.73 11.10
CA PHE A 108 -4.55 -5.55 11.17
C PHE A 108 -4.74 -6.40 9.92
N ASP A 109 -4.58 -5.81 8.73
CA ASP A 109 -4.80 -6.53 7.47
C ASP A 109 -3.77 -7.65 7.24
N LEU A 110 -2.54 -7.46 7.74
CA LEU A 110 -1.46 -8.43 7.69
C LEU A 110 -1.61 -9.56 8.73
N LEU A 111 -1.94 -9.23 9.98
CA LEU A 111 -1.92 -10.18 11.09
C LEU A 111 -3.26 -10.90 11.30
N CYS A 112 -4.36 -10.33 10.80
CA CYS A 112 -5.70 -10.91 10.89
C CYS A 112 -6.18 -11.33 9.51
N MET A 113 -5.77 -12.53 9.06
CA MET A 113 -6.29 -13.13 7.83
C MET A 113 -7.80 -13.25 7.91
N GLU A 114 -8.32 -13.91 8.93
CA GLU A 114 -9.72 -13.73 9.28
C GLU A 114 -9.91 -12.47 10.15
N PRO A 115 -10.75 -11.50 9.75
CA PRO A 115 -10.87 -10.23 10.46
C PRO A 115 -11.62 -10.35 11.79
N GLU A 116 -10.89 -10.56 12.90
CA GLU A 116 -11.42 -10.55 14.26
C GLU A 116 -12.00 -9.17 14.64
N ARG A 117 -13.17 -9.15 15.29
CA ARG A 117 -13.84 -7.92 15.73
C ARG A 117 -14.49 -8.11 17.10
N PRO A 118 -14.06 -7.38 18.14
CA PRO A 118 -12.95 -6.41 18.16
C PRO A 118 -11.57 -7.07 18.00
N TRP A 119 -10.60 -6.31 17.47
CA TRP A 119 -9.19 -6.74 17.42
C TRP A 119 -8.59 -6.64 18.82
N ASN A 120 -8.23 -7.79 19.39
CA ASN A 120 -7.73 -7.87 20.76
C ASN A 120 -6.24 -7.57 20.80
N LEU A 121 -5.86 -6.49 21.48
CA LEU A 121 -4.47 -6.10 21.67
C LEU A 121 -4.12 -6.07 23.15
N THR A 122 -2.85 -6.30 23.45
CA THR A 122 -2.28 -6.06 24.77
C THR A 122 -1.40 -4.82 24.70
N VAL A 123 -1.59 -3.90 25.65
CA VAL A 123 -0.74 -2.72 25.81
C VAL A 123 0.20 -2.93 26.99
N HIS A 124 1.43 -2.51 26.79
CA HIS A 124 2.48 -2.49 27.80
C HIS A 124 2.96 -1.06 27.98
N PHE A 125 3.27 -0.70 29.22
CA PHE A 125 3.89 0.56 29.60
C PHE A 125 5.29 0.36 30.17
N ARG A 126 5.75 -0.89 30.33
CA ARG A 126 7.09 -1.25 30.82
C ARG A 126 7.77 -2.22 29.86
N GLY A 127 9.07 -2.45 30.08
CA GLY A 127 9.81 -3.54 29.41
C GLY A 127 9.85 -3.42 27.88
N TYR A 128 10.15 -2.24 27.34
CA TYR A 128 10.21 -2.02 25.90
C TYR A 128 11.16 -3.03 25.21
N PRO A 129 10.70 -3.76 24.17
CA PRO A 129 11.51 -4.76 23.48
C PRO A 129 12.47 -4.09 22.49
N SER A 130 13.49 -3.40 23.00
CA SER A 130 14.47 -2.63 22.21
C SER A 130 15.29 -3.46 21.22
N ASN A 131 15.33 -4.79 21.40
CA ASN A 131 15.95 -5.73 20.48
C ASN A 131 15.09 -6.03 19.24
N LEU A 132 13.78 -5.80 19.31
CA LEU A 132 12.82 -6.11 18.23
C LEU A 132 12.19 -4.85 17.63
N LEU A 133 11.98 -3.80 18.42
CA LEU A 133 11.30 -2.58 18.01
C LEU A 133 12.25 -1.37 18.04
N LEU A 134 12.09 -0.49 17.03
CA LEU A 134 12.73 0.82 17.03
C LEU A 134 12.25 1.64 18.21
N PRO A 135 13.07 2.51 18.83
CA PRO A 135 12.62 3.36 19.93
C PRO A 135 11.42 4.26 19.55
N CYS A 136 10.47 4.43 20.48
CA CYS A 136 9.32 5.33 20.33
C CYS A 136 9.20 6.21 21.58
N GLU A 137 9.60 7.48 21.47
CA GLU A 137 9.62 8.46 22.55
C GLU A 137 8.33 9.29 22.64
N GLY A 138 7.25 8.82 22.01
CA GLY A 138 5.93 9.44 22.03
C GLY A 138 5.46 9.90 20.66
N GLU A 139 4.57 10.90 20.65
CA GLU A 139 3.93 11.41 19.44
C GLU A 139 4.94 11.95 18.43
N ASP A 140 5.98 12.66 18.90
CA ASP A 140 7.00 13.24 18.02
C ASP A 140 7.75 12.17 17.22
N SER A 141 8.06 11.00 17.80
CA SER A 141 8.69 9.90 17.06
C SER A 141 7.81 9.42 15.90
N VAL A 142 6.50 9.33 16.11
CA VAL A 142 5.54 8.95 15.07
C VAL A 142 5.45 10.03 14.00
N LYS A 143 5.36 11.29 14.40
CA LYS A 143 5.36 12.44 13.49
C LYS A 143 6.60 12.46 12.60
N TRP A 144 7.79 12.28 13.18
CA TRP A 144 9.04 12.27 12.41
C TRP A 144 9.14 11.07 11.47
N SER A 145 8.66 9.89 11.90
CA SER A 145 8.55 8.70 11.04
C SER A 145 7.63 8.94 9.83
N PHE A 146 6.48 9.59 10.07
CA PHE A 146 5.55 9.99 9.01
C PHE A 146 6.19 10.98 8.03
N ILE A 147 6.83 12.05 8.52
CA ILE A 147 7.50 13.04 7.67
C ILE A 147 8.66 12.42 6.89
N ASN A 148 9.39 11.48 7.48
CA ASN A 148 10.44 10.75 6.77
C ASN A 148 9.87 9.89 5.63
N SER A 149 8.77 9.17 5.90
CA SER A 149 8.05 8.41 4.86
C SER A 149 7.55 9.34 3.74
N LEU A 150 7.02 10.52 4.07
CA LEU A 150 6.60 11.50 3.07
C LEU A 150 7.77 12.02 2.21
N LYS A 151 8.96 12.19 2.80
CA LYS A 151 10.17 12.56 2.05
C LYS A 151 10.63 11.44 1.12
N GLU A 152 10.59 10.19 1.57
CA GLU A 152 10.89 9.01 0.75
C GLU A 152 9.94 8.92 -0.44
N ALA A 153 8.63 9.01 -0.20
CA ALA A 153 7.62 9.00 -1.25
C ALA A 153 7.82 10.14 -2.25
N ALA A 154 8.09 11.36 -1.77
CA ALA A 154 8.38 12.50 -2.63
C ALA A 154 9.62 12.27 -3.50
N TYR A 155 10.67 11.67 -2.94
CA TYR A 155 11.87 11.34 -3.70
C TYR A 155 11.60 10.29 -4.78
N VAL A 156 10.79 9.27 -4.48
CA VAL A 156 10.40 8.25 -5.45
C VAL A 156 9.59 8.86 -6.59
N ILE A 157 8.59 9.70 -6.29
CA ILE A 157 7.66 10.28 -7.27
C ILE A 157 8.35 11.36 -8.13
N ASN A 158 9.06 12.30 -7.50
CA ASN A 158 9.58 13.51 -8.15
C ASN A 158 11.11 13.49 -8.36
N GLY A 159 11.81 12.45 -7.92
CA GLY A 159 13.28 12.38 -7.92
C GLY A 159 13.95 13.30 -6.88
N ASN A 160 13.18 14.03 -6.05
CA ASN A 160 13.67 14.88 -4.99
C ASN A 160 12.59 15.13 -3.92
N CYS A 161 13.01 15.52 -2.71
CA CYS A 161 12.10 15.81 -1.60
C CYS A 161 12.01 17.31 -1.25
N LYS A 162 12.38 18.22 -2.17
CA LYS A 162 12.46 19.67 -1.90
C LYS A 162 11.10 20.25 -1.48
N ASN A 163 10.00 19.79 -2.07
CA ASN A 163 8.66 20.28 -1.75
C ASN A 163 8.27 19.97 -0.29
N VAL A 164 8.67 18.79 0.21
CA VAL A 164 8.44 18.38 1.61
C VAL A 164 9.40 19.12 2.55
N MET A 165 10.68 19.24 2.17
CA MET A 165 11.69 19.92 3.01
C MET A 165 11.44 21.43 3.13
N ASN A 166 10.93 22.07 2.08
CA ASN A 166 10.63 23.51 2.05
C ASN A 166 9.22 23.83 2.56
N MET A 167 8.48 22.83 3.06
CA MET A 167 7.18 23.04 3.69
C MET A 167 7.34 23.91 4.94
N SER A 168 6.49 24.93 5.07
CA SER A 168 6.50 25.82 6.24
C SER A 168 6.15 25.06 7.52
N GLN A 169 6.65 25.52 8.67
CA GLN A 169 6.31 24.90 9.97
C GLN A 169 4.79 24.83 10.23
N PRO A 170 3.99 25.89 9.94
CA PRO A 170 2.53 25.82 10.02
C PRO A 170 1.92 24.73 9.13
N ASP A 171 2.39 24.60 7.89
CA ASP A 171 1.90 23.56 6.96
C ASP A 171 2.26 22.16 7.48
N GLN A 172 3.45 21.95 8.06
CA GLN A 172 3.83 20.65 8.63
C GLN A 172 2.95 20.27 9.83
N VAL A 173 2.63 21.23 10.69
CA VAL A 173 1.74 21.05 11.84
C VAL A 173 0.31 20.79 11.37
N GLU A 174 -0.19 21.54 10.38
CA GLU A 174 -1.52 21.33 9.81
C GLU A 174 -1.63 19.96 9.12
N LEU A 175 -0.62 19.55 8.35
CA LEU A 175 -0.57 18.24 7.71
C LEU A 175 -0.61 17.12 8.75
N TRP A 176 0.26 17.15 9.75
CA TRP A 176 0.28 16.14 10.80
C TRP A 176 -1.03 16.11 11.60
N GLY A 177 -1.52 17.28 12.02
CA GLY A 177 -2.80 17.41 12.73
C GLY A 177 -3.98 16.90 11.91
N SER A 178 -3.94 17.05 10.58
CA SER A 178 -5.00 16.52 9.71
C SER A 178 -5.04 15.00 9.69
N VAL A 179 -3.88 14.32 9.74
CA VAL A 179 -3.79 12.86 9.82
C VAL A 179 -4.27 12.37 11.19
N LEU A 180 -3.84 13.02 12.28
CA LEU A 180 -4.25 12.68 13.64
C LEU A 180 -5.77 12.76 13.84
N ASN A 181 -6.39 13.80 13.30
CA ASN A 181 -7.82 14.06 13.47
C ASN A 181 -8.69 13.44 12.38
N GLY A 182 -8.09 12.73 11.40
CA GLY A 182 -8.81 12.18 10.25
C GLY A 182 -9.48 13.24 9.36
N ASN A 183 -8.93 14.46 9.31
CA ASN A 183 -9.48 15.57 8.53
C ASN A 183 -8.91 15.58 7.10
N LEU A 184 -9.62 14.91 6.20
CA LEU A 184 -9.28 14.84 4.77
C LEU A 184 -9.19 16.22 4.10
N GLU A 185 -10.09 17.16 4.40
CA GLU A 185 -10.12 18.46 3.72
C GLU A 185 -8.89 19.31 4.05
N SER A 186 -8.52 19.35 5.33
CA SER A 186 -7.27 20.00 5.77
C SER A 186 -6.05 19.32 5.17
N PHE A 187 -6.02 17.98 5.16
CA PHE A 187 -4.93 17.22 4.54
C PHE A 187 -4.74 17.61 3.07
N ARG A 188 -5.84 17.59 2.30
CA ARG A 188 -5.82 17.92 0.86
C ARG A 188 -5.35 19.34 0.58
N ARG A 189 -5.74 20.30 1.41
CA ARG A 189 -5.33 21.70 1.28
C ARG A 189 -3.81 21.85 1.37
N VAL A 190 -3.17 21.15 2.30
CA VAL A 190 -1.72 21.19 2.45
C VAL A 190 -1.02 20.31 1.42
N SER A 191 -1.53 19.09 1.19
CA SER A 191 -0.90 18.12 0.28
C SER A 191 -0.93 18.56 -1.19
N SER A 192 -1.94 19.33 -1.61
CA SER A 192 -1.97 19.93 -2.96
C SER A 192 -0.79 20.87 -3.23
N LYS A 193 -0.23 21.50 -2.19
CA LYS A 193 0.97 22.36 -2.30
C LYS A 193 2.25 21.55 -2.55
N LEU A 194 2.27 20.26 -2.17
CA LEU A 194 3.43 19.39 -2.31
C LEU A 194 3.69 18.95 -3.75
N LYS A 195 2.71 19.11 -4.66
CA LYS A 195 2.80 18.71 -6.08
C LYS A 195 3.32 17.27 -6.24
N LEU A 196 2.79 16.38 -5.41
CA LEU A 196 3.02 14.94 -5.50
C LEU A 196 1.90 14.36 -6.36
N GLU A 197 2.05 14.46 -7.68
CA GLU A 197 1.06 13.96 -8.65
C GLU A 197 1.41 12.52 -9.00
N THR A 198 0.63 11.56 -8.48
CA THR A 198 0.86 10.12 -8.63
C THR A 198 0.40 9.56 -9.97
N PHE A 199 -0.68 10.08 -10.57
CA PHE A 199 -1.11 9.69 -11.93
C PHE A 199 -2.16 10.67 -12.50
N ASP A 200 -2.05 11.00 -13.79
CA ASP A 200 -3.09 11.71 -14.56
C ASP A 200 -3.92 10.68 -15.35
N GLU A 201 -5.21 10.58 -15.06
CA GLU A 201 -6.17 9.79 -15.82
C GLU A 201 -6.46 10.48 -17.16
N GLN A 202 -5.67 10.19 -18.19
CA GLN A 202 -6.01 10.54 -19.59
C GLN A 202 -6.52 9.35 -20.41
N TYR A 203 -6.71 8.17 -19.79
CA TYR A 203 -7.17 6.98 -20.51
C TYR A 203 -8.68 6.91 -20.77
N THR A 204 -9.48 7.80 -20.18
CA THR A 204 -10.95 7.80 -20.34
C THR A 204 -11.49 8.73 -21.41
N GLU A 205 -10.67 9.60 -22.02
CA GLU A 205 -11.16 10.59 -23.00
C GLU A 205 -10.87 10.25 -24.48
N ASN A 206 -10.07 9.22 -24.78
CA ASN A 206 -9.55 9.02 -26.15
C ASN A 206 -10.27 7.96 -27.02
N ILE A 207 -11.44 7.45 -26.62
CA ILE A 207 -12.20 6.52 -27.49
C ILE A 207 -13.08 7.26 -28.52
N ASP A 208 -13.40 8.55 -28.32
CA ASP A 208 -14.45 9.22 -29.12
C ASP A 208 -14.02 10.47 -29.92
N SER A 209 -12.73 10.70 -30.19
CA SER A 209 -12.35 11.84 -31.04
C SER A 209 -11.23 11.56 -32.04
N VAL A 210 -11.54 10.75 -33.05
CA VAL A 210 -10.95 10.94 -34.39
C VAL A 210 -11.65 12.14 -35.03
N SER A 211 -11.06 13.33 -34.98
CA SER A 211 -11.18 14.34 -36.07
C SER A 211 -10.25 15.55 -35.88
N THR A 212 -9.33 15.68 -36.84
CA THR A 212 -8.85 16.93 -37.51
C THR A 212 -8.18 18.05 -36.69
N LYS A 213 -6.84 18.08 -36.80
CA LYS A 213 -5.89 19.19 -37.08
C LYS A 213 -6.23 20.63 -36.63
N SER A 214 -5.24 21.29 -36.00
CA SER A 214 -4.47 22.36 -36.66
C SER A 214 -3.15 22.65 -35.93
N GLU A 215 -2.04 22.45 -36.65
CA GLU A 215 -0.69 22.91 -36.32
C GLU A 215 -0.61 24.44 -36.36
N GLN A 216 0.05 25.06 -35.39
CA GLN A 216 0.86 26.25 -35.66
C GLN A 216 2.05 26.33 -34.70
N THR A 217 3.21 26.16 -35.30
CA THR A 217 4.59 26.17 -34.79
C THR A 217 5.05 27.57 -34.34
N THR A 218 5.94 27.64 -33.34
CA THR A 218 7.35 28.12 -33.50
C THR A 218 8.15 28.08 -32.18
N GLY A 219 9.34 27.46 -32.21
CA GLY A 219 10.45 27.73 -31.28
C GLY A 219 11.11 26.51 -30.65
N ASP A 220 12.14 25.96 -31.32
CA ASP A 220 12.91 24.77 -30.98
C ASP A 220 13.70 24.81 -29.66
N ALA A 221 13.68 23.69 -28.93
CA ALA A 221 14.86 23.11 -28.27
C ALA A 221 14.61 21.60 -28.08
N GLU A 222 15.51 20.80 -28.64
CA GLU A 222 15.54 19.34 -28.62
C GLU A 222 15.39 18.78 -27.20
N ALA A 223 14.28 18.10 -26.94
CA ALA A 223 14.18 17.08 -25.90
C ALA A 223 13.74 15.80 -26.61
N ALA A 224 14.68 14.88 -26.81
CA ALA A 224 14.39 13.49 -27.15
C ALA A 224 13.24 13.01 -26.25
N GLY A 225 12.23 12.37 -26.84
CA GLY A 225 11.01 11.95 -26.17
C GLY A 225 11.31 11.15 -24.90
N GLN A 226 11.32 11.83 -23.75
CA GLN A 226 11.41 11.16 -22.46
C GLN A 226 10.03 10.57 -22.20
N VAL A 227 9.93 9.26 -22.38
CA VAL A 227 8.83 8.44 -21.87
C VAL A 227 8.65 8.82 -20.40
N LYS A 228 7.59 9.55 -20.07
CA LYS A 228 7.35 10.02 -18.70
C LYS A 228 6.85 8.84 -17.86
N THR A 229 7.79 8.08 -17.30
CA THR A 229 7.53 6.96 -16.39
C THR A 229 7.05 7.48 -15.04
N SER A 230 5.88 7.05 -14.59
CA SER A 230 5.40 7.37 -13.24
C SER A 230 5.92 6.31 -12.26
N ARG A 231 6.59 6.75 -11.18
CA ARG A 231 7.12 5.86 -10.14
C ARG A 231 6.25 5.96 -8.90
N ILE A 232 5.66 4.85 -8.50
CA ILE A 232 4.70 4.78 -7.39
C ILE A 232 5.37 4.15 -6.19
N PRO A 233 5.46 4.83 -5.04
CA PRO A 233 6.02 4.27 -3.82
C PRO A 233 5.11 3.15 -3.27
N VAL A 234 5.66 1.94 -3.16
CA VAL A 234 4.94 0.78 -2.62
C VAL A 234 5.71 0.18 -1.45
N ARG A 235 4.96 -0.13 -0.38
CA ARG A 235 5.41 -0.96 0.74
C ARG A 235 4.61 -2.25 0.74
N LEU A 236 5.28 -3.34 0.40
CA LEU A 236 4.72 -4.67 0.28
C LEU A 236 5.11 -5.51 1.50
N TYR A 237 4.11 -6.05 2.18
CA TYR A 237 4.25 -6.97 3.31
C TYR A 237 3.86 -8.35 2.80
N LEU A 238 4.87 -9.18 2.58
CA LEU A 238 4.72 -10.49 2.00
C LEU A 238 4.77 -11.54 3.11
N TRP A 239 3.69 -12.31 3.22
CA TRP A 239 3.63 -13.48 4.08
C TRP A 239 3.59 -14.74 3.20
N THR A 240 4.59 -15.60 3.38
CA THR A 240 4.72 -16.84 2.61
C THR A 240 4.25 -18.02 3.45
N VAL A 241 3.38 -18.84 2.88
CA VAL A 241 2.91 -20.10 3.44
C VAL A 241 3.33 -21.26 2.54
N ASN A 242 3.69 -22.39 3.16
CA ASN A 242 4.00 -23.63 2.44
C ASN A 242 2.78 -24.54 2.38
N ASP A 243 1.99 -24.55 3.46
CA ASP A 243 0.79 -25.35 3.56
C ASP A 243 -0.35 -24.71 2.76
N ASP A 244 -1.09 -25.54 2.02
CA ASP A 244 -2.34 -25.11 1.41
C ASP A 244 -3.42 -25.01 2.50
N PHE A 245 -4.19 -23.94 2.44
CA PHE A 245 -5.39 -23.79 3.25
C PHE A 245 -6.51 -23.26 2.35
N ASP A 246 -7.69 -23.82 2.52
CA ASP A 246 -8.88 -23.44 1.74
C ASP A 246 -9.57 -22.22 2.38
N ASP A 247 -9.59 -22.17 3.73
CA ASP A 247 -10.23 -21.11 4.51
C ASP A 247 -9.22 -20.27 5.31
N PHE A 248 -9.48 -18.97 5.46
CA PHE A 248 -8.61 -18.07 6.23
C PHE A 248 -8.57 -18.36 7.74
N GLU A 249 -9.53 -19.13 8.26
CA GLU A 249 -9.57 -19.62 9.64
C GLU A 249 -8.43 -20.60 9.94
N ASP A 250 -8.07 -21.42 8.95
CA ASP A 250 -7.03 -22.44 9.05
C ASP A 250 -5.63 -21.90 8.68
N ALA A 251 -5.56 -20.63 8.26
CA ALA A 251 -4.32 -20.00 7.85
C ALA A 251 -3.33 -19.95 9.04
N PRO A 252 -2.03 -20.29 8.84
CA PRO A 252 -1.07 -20.28 9.93
C PRO A 252 -0.96 -18.90 10.60
N LYS A 253 -0.73 -18.87 11.91
CA LYS A 253 -0.58 -17.59 12.63
C LYS A 253 0.84 -17.03 12.47
N ILE A 254 0.93 -15.71 12.33
CA ILE A 254 2.20 -14.99 12.37
C ILE A 254 2.57 -14.77 13.83
N ASP A 255 3.49 -15.58 14.33
CA ASP A 255 4.04 -15.53 15.70
C ASP A 255 5.37 -14.76 15.78
N ASN A 256 6.03 -14.52 14.64
CA ASN A 256 7.30 -13.83 14.55
C ASN A 256 7.42 -13.03 13.23
N TRP A 257 8.13 -11.90 13.27
CA TRP A 257 8.31 -11.03 12.11
C TRP A 257 9.20 -11.62 11.01
N ASP A 258 9.99 -12.66 11.30
CA ASP A 258 10.82 -13.34 10.28
C ASP A 258 9.99 -14.10 9.23
N LYS A 259 8.73 -14.42 9.56
CA LYS A 259 7.77 -15.00 8.60
C LYS A 259 7.23 -13.99 7.59
N VAL A 260 7.49 -12.70 7.79
CA VAL A 260 7.00 -11.61 6.93
C VAL A 260 8.18 -10.93 6.25
N SER A 261 8.25 -11.05 4.93
CA SER A 261 9.17 -10.29 4.10
C SER A 261 8.64 -8.88 3.87
N TYR A 262 9.49 -7.87 4.05
CA TYR A 262 9.14 -6.47 3.80
C TYR A 262 9.91 -5.94 2.58
N ILE A 263 9.16 -5.49 1.57
CA ILE A 263 9.72 -4.94 0.33
C ILE A 263 9.27 -3.48 0.21
N ASN A 264 10.23 -2.58 0.08
CA ASN A 264 10.01 -1.15 -0.13
C ASN A 264 10.64 -0.75 -1.48
N ARG A 265 9.86 -0.84 -2.56
CA ARG A 265 10.33 -0.60 -3.94
C ARG A 265 9.26 0.13 -4.74
N PRO A 266 9.65 0.99 -5.70
CA PRO A 266 8.69 1.64 -6.56
C PRO A 266 8.12 0.68 -7.62
N VAL A 267 6.87 0.88 -8.00
CA VAL A 267 6.29 0.32 -9.22
C VAL A 267 6.33 1.39 -10.30
N GLU A 268 6.92 1.06 -11.45
CA GLU A 268 7.08 1.98 -12.57
C GLU A 268 5.99 1.69 -13.61
N ILE A 269 5.18 2.70 -13.94
CA ILE A 269 4.18 2.62 -15.00
C ILE A 269 4.67 3.42 -16.19
N HIS A 270 4.80 2.74 -17.34
CA HIS A 270 5.12 3.36 -18.63
C HIS A 270 3.82 3.80 -19.30
N LYS A 271 3.80 5.01 -19.86
CA LYS A 271 2.62 5.58 -20.54
C LYS A 271 2.42 5.07 -21.98
N GLU A 272 3.44 4.45 -22.57
CA GLU A 272 3.41 4.05 -23.99
C GLU A 272 2.90 2.63 -24.23
N ASP A 273 2.85 1.79 -23.21
CA ASP A 273 2.22 0.49 -23.36
C ASP A 273 0.72 0.69 -23.41
N SER A 274 0.13 0.39 -24.57
CA SER A 274 -1.32 0.25 -24.79
C SER A 274 -1.93 -0.89 -23.96
N LYS A 275 -1.20 -1.34 -22.93
CA LYS A 275 -1.47 -2.50 -22.11
C LYS A 275 -2.03 -2.02 -20.79
N TYR A 276 -3.24 -2.46 -20.51
CA TYR A 276 -3.88 -2.35 -19.22
C TYR A 276 -2.96 -2.86 -18.11
N PHE A 277 -2.54 -1.97 -17.19
CA PHE A 277 -1.69 -2.34 -16.06
C PHE A 277 -2.55 -2.58 -14.82
N SER A 278 -2.75 -3.86 -14.52
CA SER A 278 -3.63 -4.31 -13.44
C SER A 278 -2.91 -4.38 -12.09
N LEU A 279 -3.68 -4.54 -11.01
CA LEU A 279 -3.12 -4.78 -9.68
C LEU A 279 -2.26 -6.05 -9.63
N ILE A 280 -2.68 -7.12 -10.30
CA ILE A 280 -1.91 -8.37 -10.35
C ILE A 280 -0.57 -8.19 -11.07
N ASP A 281 -0.53 -7.42 -12.15
CA ASP A 281 0.73 -7.09 -12.86
C ASP A 281 1.69 -6.33 -11.94
N ALA A 282 1.16 -5.38 -11.16
CA ALA A 282 1.95 -4.63 -10.18
C ALA A 282 2.56 -5.53 -9.09
N VAL A 283 1.78 -6.49 -8.58
CA VAL A 283 2.27 -7.47 -7.58
C VAL A 283 3.34 -8.38 -8.18
N LYS A 284 3.11 -8.92 -9.38
CA LYS A 284 4.11 -9.77 -10.08
C LYS A 284 5.41 -9.01 -10.34
N ARG A 285 5.33 -7.74 -10.76
CA ARG A 285 6.50 -6.88 -10.98
C ARG A 285 7.32 -6.61 -9.71
N LEU A 286 6.67 -6.56 -8.56
CA LEU A 286 7.35 -6.40 -7.26
C LEU A 286 8.02 -7.69 -6.77
N LEU A 287 7.61 -8.83 -7.31
CA LEU A 287 8.01 -10.18 -6.88
C LEU A 287 8.59 -11.01 -8.04
N PRO A 288 9.65 -10.52 -8.72
CA PRO A 288 10.22 -11.21 -9.88
C PRO A 288 10.81 -12.59 -9.54
N GLU A 289 11.18 -12.81 -8.26
CA GLU A 289 11.71 -14.07 -7.75
C GLU A 289 10.67 -15.20 -7.79
N TYR A 290 9.38 -14.87 -7.67
CA TYR A 290 8.27 -15.83 -7.69
C TYR A 290 7.55 -15.87 -9.04
N PHE A 291 7.57 -14.74 -9.76
CA PHE A 291 6.91 -14.54 -11.05
C PHE A 291 7.92 -14.00 -12.07
N PRO A 292 8.81 -14.85 -12.61
CA PRO A 292 9.71 -14.42 -13.66
C PRO A 292 8.91 -13.98 -14.89
N GLU A 293 9.13 -12.75 -15.34
CA GLU A 293 8.57 -12.28 -16.61
C GLU A 293 9.13 -13.17 -17.72
N SER A 294 8.24 -13.84 -18.48
CA SER A 294 8.63 -14.42 -19.76
C SER A 294 9.19 -13.27 -20.58
N SER A 295 10.50 -13.28 -20.83
CA SER A 295 11.17 -12.26 -21.63
C SER A 295 10.36 -11.97 -22.88
N PHE A 296 9.86 -10.73 -23.01
CA PHE A 296 9.46 -10.22 -24.31
C PHE A 296 10.71 -10.30 -25.17
N VAL A 297 10.74 -11.28 -26.08
CA VAL A 297 11.70 -11.26 -27.19
C VAL A 297 11.32 -10.03 -27.99
N ASN A 298 12.14 -8.99 -27.91
CA ASN A 298 12.20 -7.99 -28.96
C ASN A 298 12.68 -8.74 -30.22
N GLU A 299 11.76 -9.22 -31.04
CA GLU A 299 12.04 -9.48 -32.44
C GLU A 299 12.31 -8.12 -33.10
N GLY A 300 13.57 -7.69 -33.02
CA GLY A 300 13.94 -6.37 -33.53
C GLY A 300 15.36 -5.96 -33.17
N ASP A 301 16.32 -6.87 -33.29
CA ASP A 301 17.67 -6.54 -33.76
C ASP A 301 18.52 -7.82 -33.83
N ALA A 302 18.60 -8.40 -35.03
CA ALA A 302 19.72 -9.25 -35.40
C ALA A 302 20.08 -8.93 -36.86
N ASP A 303 21.20 -8.23 -36.97
CA ASP A 303 21.81 -7.71 -38.18
C ASP A 303 22.00 -8.74 -39.31
N ILE A 304 21.90 -8.20 -40.51
CA ILE A 304 22.33 -8.67 -41.82
C ILE A 304 23.66 -9.46 -41.75
N ASN A 305 23.65 -10.74 -42.19
CA ASN A 305 24.52 -11.25 -43.26
C ASN A 305 24.41 -12.78 -43.50
N ARG A 306 24.29 -13.11 -44.80
CA ARG A 306 24.76 -14.32 -45.54
C ARG A 306 23.76 -15.42 -45.95
N SER A 307 23.58 -15.39 -47.28
CA SER A 307 23.67 -16.48 -48.28
C SER A 307 22.51 -17.44 -48.49
N GLU A 308 22.01 -17.31 -49.72
CA GLU A 308 21.25 -18.24 -50.58
C GLU A 308 21.50 -19.74 -50.33
N GLY A 309 20.43 -20.54 -50.40
CA GLY A 309 20.52 -21.98 -50.58
C GLY A 309 19.28 -22.79 -50.16
N GLU A 310 18.43 -23.08 -51.16
CA GLU A 310 17.64 -24.31 -51.33
C GLU A 310 16.31 -24.54 -50.56
N GLU A 311 15.36 -25.05 -51.35
CA GLU A 311 13.95 -25.33 -51.05
C GLU A 311 13.77 -26.57 -50.15
N GLY A 312 12.77 -26.55 -49.26
CA GLY A 312 12.42 -27.72 -48.45
C GLY A 312 11.21 -27.50 -47.54
N GLU A 313 10.04 -27.89 -48.05
CA GLU A 313 8.76 -28.30 -47.43
C GLU A 313 8.33 -27.85 -46.00
N SER A 314 7.06 -27.48 -45.98
CA SER A 314 6.22 -27.04 -44.87
C SER A 314 5.97 -28.08 -43.76
N SER A 315 6.09 -27.64 -42.50
CA SER A 315 5.17 -28.02 -41.42
C SER A 315 5.13 -26.93 -40.35
N HIS A 316 4.12 -26.08 -40.40
CA HIS A 316 3.78 -25.15 -39.32
C HIS A 316 3.07 -25.92 -38.19
N ASP A 317 3.69 -26.02 -37.02
CA ASP A 317 2.99 -26.26 -35.75
C ASP A 317 2.85 -24.92 -35.01
N PRO A 318 1.63 -24.41 -34.76
CA PRO A 318 1.44 -23.24 -33.90
C PRO A 318 1.17 -23.70 -32.45
N ALA A 319 1.68 -22.93 -31.49
CA ALA A 319 1.39 -22.99 -30.05
C ALA A 319 2.17 -24.04 -29.22
N SER A 320 3.42 -23.70 -28.90
CA SER A 320 3.99 -23.97 -27.58
C SER A 320 4.48 -22.66 -27.00
N SER A 321 3.55 -21.86 -26.45
CA SER A 321 3.93 -20.78 -25.54
C SER A 321 4.50 -21.44 -24.29
N CYS A 322 5.83 -21.46 -24.18
CA CYS A 322 6.53 -21.89 -22.98
C CYS A 322 6.12 -21.00 -21.80
N GLN A 323 5.07 -21.40 -21.08
CA GLN A 323 4.75 -20.83 -19.77
C GLN A 323 5.80 -21.38 -18.81
N THR A 324 6.73 -20.54 -18.37
CA THR A 324 7.52 -20.86 -17.18
C THR A 324 6.55 -21.08 -16.02
N PRO A 325 6.60 -22.22 -15.32
CA PRO A 325 5.69 -22.49 -14.23
C PRO A 325 5.86 -21.42 -13.15
N GLU A 326 4.76 -20.76 -12.77
CA GLU A 326 4.77 -19.83 -11.64
C GLU A 326 5.19 -20.60 -10.38
N ILE A 327 6.17 -20.07 -9.66
CA ILE A 327 6.81 -20.75 -8.50
C ILE A 327 5.90 -20.64 -7.26
N ALA A 328 5.00 -19.65 -7.27
CA ALA A 328 4.07 -19.37 -6.19
C ALA A 328 2.68 -19.00 -6.72
N GLU A 329 1.66 -19.21 -5.88
CA GLU A 329 0.28 -18.80 -6.10
C GLU A 329 -0.05 -17.63 -5.16
N ILE A 330 -0.63 -16.55 -5.70
CA ILE A 330 -1.12 -15.43 -4.88
C ILE A 330 -2.48 -15.83 -4.29
N LYS A 331 -2.52 -16.06 -2.97
CA LYS A 331 -3.76 -16.42 -2.26
C LYS A 331 -4.62 -15.21 -1.95
N CYS A 332 -4.01 -14.07 -1.63
CA CYS A 332 -4.75 -12.87 -1.20
C CYS A 332 -3.90 -11.61 -1.36
N VAL A 333 -4.53 -10.51 -1.80
CA VAL A 333 -3.94 -9.15 -1.82
C VAL A 333 -4.86 -8.20 -1.09
N ARG A 334 -4.41 -7.64 0.05
CA ARG A 334 -5.18 -6.69 0.85
C ARG A 334 -4.59 -5.30 0.84
N ILE A 335 -5.49 -4.34 0.66
CA ILE A 335 -5.22 -2.91 0.68
C ILE A 335 -6.37 -2.24 1.42
N GLN A 336 -6.10 -1.46 2.47
CA GLN A 336 -7.12 -0.77 3.27
C GLN A 336 -8.24 -1.68 3.82
N GLY A 337 -7.94 -2.95 4.07
CA GLY A 337 -8.88 -3.93 4.64
C GLY A 337 -9.92 -4.49 3.68
N ILE A 338 -9.72 -4.26 2.38
CA ILE A 338 -10.46 -4.90 1.29
C ILE A 338 -9.51 -5.77 0.46
N GLU A 339 -10.09 -6.69 -0.29
CA GLU A 339 -9.42 -7.47 -1.33
C GLU A 339 -9.93 -6.97 -2.68
N PRO A 340 -9.20 -6.07 -3.35
CA PRO A 340 -9.59 -5.58 -4.66
C PRO A 340 -9.52 -6.69 -5.70
N SER A 341 -10.32 -6.61 -6.76
CA SER A 341 -10.20 -7.50 -7.90
C SER A 341 -8.77 -7.47 -8.45
N SER A 342 -8.20 -8.63 -8.77
CA SER A 342 -6.86 -8.76 -9.35
C SER A 342 -6.70 -7.94 -10.63
N GLU A 343 -7.78 -7.82 -11.40
CA GLU A 343 -7.81 -7.07 -12.65
C GLU A 343 -8.10 -5.59 -12.47
N ILE A 344 -8.29 -5.04 -11.27
CA ILE A 344 -8.56 -3.60 -11.12
C ILE A 344 -7.39 -2.76 -11.69
N PRO A 345 -7.64 -1.60 -12.35
CA PRO A 345 -6.55 -0.76 -12.83
C PRO A 345 -5.67 -0.30 -11.66
N PHE A 346 -4.36 -0.54 -11.73
CA PHE A 346 -3.46 -0.19 -10.64
C PHE A 346 -3.42 1.34 -10.40
N SER A 347 -3.60 2.14 -11.45
CA SER A 347 -3.74 3.60 -11.35
C SER A 347 -4.92 4.01 -10.46
N TRP A 348 -6.07 3.32 -10.57
CA TRP A 348 -7.23 3.57 -9.72
C TRP A 348 -6.92 3.24 -8.26
N VAL A 349 -6.26 2.11 -8.00
CA VAL A 349 -5.84 1.70 -6.65
C VAL A 349 -4.96 2.76 -6.01
N VAL A 350 -3.97 3.25 -6.76
CA VAL A 350 -3.03 4.30 -6.31
C VAL A 350 -3.74 5.61 -6.03
N ASN A 351 -4.67 6.03 -6.89
CA ASN A 351 -5.40 7.28 -6.72
C ASN A 351 -6.38 7.25 -5.53
N ASN A 352 -6.89 6.09 -5.16
CA ASN A 352 -8.00 5.97 -4.21
C ASN A 352 -7.63 5.35 -2.85
N LEU A 353 -6.65 4.45 -2.80
CA LEU A 353 -6.34 3.63 -1.62
C LEU A 353 -4.99 3.93 -0.96
N MET A 354 -4.22 4.88 -1.51
CA MET A 354 -2.93 5.30 -0.97
C MET A 354 -3.06 5.95 0.41
N ASN A 355 -2.08 5.72 1.28
CA ASN A 355 -2.05 6.32 2.62
C ASN A 355 -1.62 7.80 2.58
N PRO A 356 -1.88 8.57 3.66
CA PRO A 356 -1.47 9.98 3.76
C PRO A 356 0.04 10.25 3.60
N GLU A 357 0.89 9.25 3.87
CA GLU A 357 2.35 9.32 3.65
C GLU A 357 2.76 9.07 2.19
N TYR A 358 1.81 8.98 1.25
CA TYR A 358 2.03 8.73 -0.18
C TYR A 358 2.67 7.37 -0.52
N PHE A 359 2.51 6.39 0.37
CA PHE A 359 2.81 4.99 0.09
C PHE A 359 1.53 4.19 -0.12
N LEU A 360 1.55 3.31 -1.12
CA LEU A 360 0.56 2.24 -1.21
C LEU A 360 1.06 1.06 -0.38
N HIS A 361 0.34 0.75 0.69
CA HIS A 361 0.62 -0.40 1.54
C HIS A 361 -0.17 -1.61 1.04
N MET A 362 0.53 -2.70 0.69
CA MET A 362 -0.08 -3.94 0.20
C MET A 362 0.33 -5.10 1.11
N CYS A 363 -0.65 -5.84 1.63
CA CYS A 363 -0.41 -7.09 2.36
C CYS A 363 -0.72 -8.25 1.41
N VAL A 364 0.28 -9.09 1.11
CA VAL A 364 0.14 -10.19 0.16
C VAL A 364 0.45 -11.50 0.85
N CYS A 365 -0.44 -12.47 0.67
CA CYS A 365 -0.22 -13.85 1.08
C CYS A 365 0.13 -14.68 -0.16
N LEU A 366 1.30 -15.32 -0.13
CA LEU A 366 1.76 -16.23 -1.18
C LEU A 366 1.80 -17.66 -0.65
N LYS A 367 1.33 -18.58 -1.48
CA LYS A 367 1.62 -20.01 -1.32
C LYS A 367 2.77 -20.38 -2.23
N VAL A 368 3.88 -20.85 -1.66
CA VAL A 368 5.06 -21.28 -2.43
C VAL A 368 5.06 -22.80 -2.54
N SER A 369 5.19 -23.32 -3.75
CA SER A 369 5.27 -24.77 -3.96
C SER A 369 6.66 -25.29 -3.56
N GLU A 370 6.71 -26.28 -2.67
CA GLU A 370 7.95 -26.89 -2.16
C GLU A 370 8.86 -27.49 -3.25
N ALA A 371 8.40 -27.62 -4.50
CA ALA A 371 9.20 -28.11 -5.62
C ALA A 371 10.40 -27.21 -6.01
N SER A 372 10.55 -26.04 -5.40
CA SER A 372 11.55 -25.02 -5.78
C SER A 372 12.52 -24.61 -4.67
N ALA A 373 12.38 -25.12 -3.43
CA ALA A 373 13.28 -24.80 -2.31
C ALA A 373 14.60 -25.59 -2.33
N VAL A 374 14.87 -26.36 -3.39
CA VAL A 374 16.12 -27.10 -3.57
C VAL A 374 16.75 -26.69 -4.90
N GLN A 375 17.45 -25.55 -4.91
CA GLN A 375 18.62 -25.33 -5.77
C GLN A 375 19.54 -24.26 -5.22
#